data_AF-A0A7X4L082-F1
#
_entry.id   AF-A0A7X4L082-F1
#
_cell.length_a   1.000
_cell.length_b   1.000
_cell.length_c   1.000
_cell.angle_alpha   90.00
_cell.angle_beta   90.00
_cell.angle_gamma   90.00
#
_symmetry.space_group_name_H-M   'P 1'
#
loop_
_entity.id
_entity.type
_entity.pdbx_description
1 polymer ?
#
loop_
_entity_poly.entity_id
_entity_poly.type
_entity_poly.pdbx_seq_one_letter_code
_entity_poly.pdbx_strand_id
1 'polypeptide(L)'
;MWRKVRHLSDGELLLLADEGALSARRRSLALAHVAECPSCARRRGALAAAAGEVGDACRERPIALPPPDVARARLRAAMENRVPGTPGRVWAARGLAAAAVLLVAALSWSGGDGSGPGPAGAPAPADSAGVVSGLLLPRPDLTPGSVRPVAMEDICGSTLAGGPVVASQVPRQVFAAYGVDYRRAGDYELDFLITPELGGASEASNLWPQPYRSVTWNAYVKDELERHLRRLVCQGAVDLATAQQELAGDWIAAYKRRFDTERPLRDYGRFPLTASDVEALQAEALERRLLPEARRS
;
A
#
# COMPACT_ATOMS: atom_id res chain seq x y z
N MET A 1 26.81 35.11 -12.12
CA MET A 1 25.70 34.56 -11.31
C MET A 1 25.22 33.25 -11.96
N TRP A 2 25.70 32.09 -11.50
CA TRP A 2 25.46 30.81 -12.19
C TRP A 2 24.11 30.23 -11.75
N ARG A 3 23.14 30.14 -12.67
CA ARG A 3 21.87 29.42 -12.43
C ARG A 3 22.22 27.96 -12.17
N LYS A 4 21.87 27.43 -10.99
CA LYS A 4 21.95 25.99 -10.69
C LYS A 4 21.07 25.25 -11.72
N VAL A 5 21.69 24.61 -12.71
CA VAL A 5 20.98 23.77 -13.66
C VAL A 5 20.49 22.54 -12.91
N ARG A 6 19.19 22.49 -12.62
CA ARG A 6 18.56 21.32 -12.02
C ARG A 6 18.51 20.22 -13.08
N HIS A 7 19.22 19.13 -12.85
CA HIS A 7 19.19 17.94 -13.71
C HIS A 7 17.94 17.10 -13.41
N LEU A 8 17.45 16.40 -14.43
CA LEU A 8 16.40 15.39 -14.25
C LEU A 8 16.96 14.18 -13.49
N SER A 9 16.12 13.59 -12.66
CA SER A 9 16.40 12.31 -12.02
C SER A 9 16.35 11.16 -13.04
N ASP A 10 17.03 10.05 -12.76
CA ASP A 10 16.98 8.87 -13.63
C ASP A 10 15.55 8.29 -13.72
N GLY A 11 14.74 8.48 -12.67
CA GLY A 11 13.29 8.19 -12.66
C GLY A 11 12.52 9.00 -13.69
N GLU A 12 12.72 10.33 -13.71
CA GLU A 12 12.08 11.19 -14.71
C GLU A 12 12.57 10.91 -16.14
N LEU A 13 13.85 10.52 -16.30
CA LEU A 13 14.39 10.10 -17.59
C LEU A 13 13.80 8.78 -18.09
N LEU A 14 13.50 7.83 -17.19
CA LEU A 14 12.82 6.57 -17.53
C LEU A 14 11.33 6.77 -17.82
N LEU A 15 10.63 7.62 -17.07
CA LEU A 15 9.22 7.96 -17.34
C LEU A 15 9.04 8.71 -18.67
N LEU A 16 10.08 9.38 -19.19
CA LEU A 16 10.06 9.93 -20.54
C LEU A 16 10.00 8.87 -21.64
N ALA A 17 10.48 7.65 -21.38
CA ALA A 17 10.47 6.56 -22.36
C ALA A 17 9.08 5.91 -22.50
N ASP A 18 8.19 6.09 -21.53
CA ASP A 18 6.84 5.50 -21.51
C ASP A 18 5.78 6.54 -21.93
N GLU A 19 4.98 6.21 -22.95
CA GLU A 19 3.92 7.07 -23.44
C GLU A 19 2.76 7.10 -22.44
N GLY A 20 2.40 8.29 -21.96
CA GLY A 20 1.34 8.49 -20.96
C GLY A 20 1.80 8.47 -19.49
N ALA A 21 3.06 8.13 -19.21
CA ALA A 21 3.59 8.13 -17.83
C ALA A 21 3.83 9.53 -17.24
N LEU A 22 3.92 10.55 -18.10
CA LEU A 22 4.03 11.96 -17.71
C LEU A 22 2.90 12.76 -18.35
N SER A 23 2.39 13.78 -17.65
CA SER A 23 1.47 14.74 -18.26
C SER A 23 2.11 15.42 -19.47
N ALA A 24 1.31 15.78 -20.48
CA ALA A 24 1.81 16.38 -21.72
C ALA A 24 2.75 17.58 -21.47
N ARG A 25 2.37 18.46 -20.53
CA ARG A 25 3.17 19.61 -20.11
C ARG A 25 4.52 19.20 -19.50
N ARG A 26 4.52 18.23 -18.59
CA ARG A 26 5.75 17.77 -17.90
C ARG A 26 6.68 17.04 -18.86
N ARG A 27 6.11 16.26 -19.78
CA ARG A 27 6.85 15.59 -20.87
C ARG A 27 7.54 16.61 -21.78
N SER A 28 6.83 17.63 -22.26
CA SER A 28 7.41 18.67 -23.13
C SER A 28 8.55 19.43 -22.45
N LEU A 29 8.39 19.80 -21.18
CA LEU A 29 9.45 20.48 -20.41
C LEU A 29 10.70 19.60 -20.22
N ALA A 30 10.49 18.32 -19.92
CA ALA A 30 11.60 17.40 -19.71
C ALA A 30 12.33 17.06 -21.03
N LEU A 31 11.62 16.95 -22.15
CA LEU A 31 12.22 16.80 -23.48
C LEU A 31 13.05 18.04 -23.88
N ALA A 32 12.52 19.25 -23.67
CA ALA A 32 13.25 20.49 -23.91
C ALA A 32 14.54 20.56 -23.08
N HIS A 33 14.47 20.19 -21.79
CA HIS A 33 15.65 20.13 -20.94
C HIS A 33 16.69 19.11 -21.44
N VAL A 34 16.26 17.92 -21.88
CA VAL A 34 17.19 16.90 -22.39
C VAL A 34 17.89 17.37 -23.68
N ALA A 35 17.21 18.13 -24.54
CA ALA A 35 17.81 18.71 -25.74
C ALA A 35 18.92 19.73 -25.42
N GLU A 36 18.76 20.47 -24.32
CA GLU A 36 19.70 21.52 -23.89
C GLU A 36 20.76 21.03 -22.88
N CYS A 37 20.62 19.82 -22.32
CA CYS A 37 21.50 19.28 -21.29
C CYS A 37 22.21 17.98 -21.73
N PRO A 38 23.48 18.05 -22.18
CA PRO A 38 24.24 16.88 -22.65
C PRO A 38 24.38 15.76 -21.61
N SER A 39 24.42 16.10 -20.32
CA SER A 39 24.49 15.11 -19.24
C SER A 39 23.21 14.28 -19.13
N CYS A 40 22.04 14.95 -19.18
CA CYS A 40 20.74 14.27 -19.17
C CYS A 40 20.51 13.49 -20.47
N ALA A 41 20.97 14.00 -21.62
CA ALA A 41 20.91 13.30 -22.90
C ALA A 41 21.71 11.98 -22.87
N ARG A 42 22.96 12.01 -22.38
CA ARG A 42 23.79 10.79 -22.25
C ARG A 42 23.17 9.77 -21.30
N ARG A 43 22.67 10.22 -20.13
CA ARG A 43 22.02 9.31 -19.18
C ARG A 43 20.76 8.67 -19.76
N ARG A 44 19.94 9.44 -20.49
CA ARG A 44 18.77 8.90 -21.20
C ARG A 44 19.17 7.86 -22.25
N GLY A 45 20.22 8.13 -23.01
CA GLY A 45 20.76 7.19 -24.00
C GLY A 45 21.23 5.89 -23.36
N ALA A 46 21.95 5.95 -22.24
CA ALA A 46 22.41 4.77 -21.50
C ALA A 46 21.24 3.94 -20.94
N LEU A 47 20.20 4.60 -20.42
CA LEU A 47 18.98 3.94 -19.94
C LEU A 47 18.22 3.25 -21.07
N ALA A 48 18.13 3.90 -22.25
CA ALA A 48 17.48 3.32 -23.42
C ALA A 48 18.25 2.10 -23.96
N ALA A 49 19.59 2.16 -23.99
CA ALA A 49 20.43 1.03 -24.41
C ALA A 49 20.25 -0.18 -23.47
N ALA A 50 20.29 0.05 -22.15
CA ALA A 50 20.07 -1.01 -21.16
C ALA A 50 18.67 -1.64 -21.27
N ALA A 51 17.64 -0.83 -21.56
CA ALA A 51 16.30 -1.35 -21.81
C ALA A 51 16.23 -2.21 -23.09
N GLY A 52 16.98 -1.85 -24.14
CA GLY A 52 17.12 -2.65 -25.36
C GLY A 52 17.73 -4.02 -25.10
N GLU A 53 18.84 -4.09 -24.36
CA GLU A 53 19.50 -5.35 -23.99
C GLU A 53 18.56 -6.30 -23.22
N VAL A 54 17.76 -5.77 -22.30
CA VAL A 54 16.75 -6.55 -21.57
C VAL A 54 15.64 -7.02 -22.51
N GLY A 55 15.22 -6.17 -23.44
CA GLY A 55 14.21 -6.51 -24.44
C GLY A 55 14.64 -7.65 -25.38
N ASP A 56 15.90 -7.62 -25.80
CA ASP A 56 16.49 -8.67 -26.64
C ASP A 56 16.62 -10.00 -25.87
N ALA A 57 17.09 -9.95 -24.62
CA ALA A 57 17.15 -11.13 -23.74
C ALA A 57 15.76 -11.76 -23.50
N CYS A 58 14.72 -10.94 -23.33
CA CYS A 58 13.34 -11.42 -23.19
C CYS A 58 12.77 -12.02 -24.49
N ARG A 59 13.30 -11.65 -25.65
CA ARG A 59 12.92 -12.20 -26.95
C ARG A 59 13.55 -13.57 -27.19
N GLU A 60 14.81 -13.75 -26.78
CA GLU A 60 15.52 -15.03 -26.88
C GLU A 60 15.00 -16.05 -25.86
N ARG A 61 14.58 -15.60 -24.68
CA ARG A 61 13.97 -16.43 -23.64
C ARG A 61 12.70 -15.77 -23.13
N PRO A 62 11.53 -16.13 -23.71
CA PRO A 62 10.25 -15.59 -23.30
C PRO A 62 10.01 -15.84 -21.82
N ILE A 63 9.96 -14.76 -21.05
CA ILE A 63 9.52 -14.77 -19.66
C ILE A 63 8.06 -14.33 -19.61
N ALA A 64 7.27 -14.92 -18.71
CA ALA A 64 5.93 -14.44 -18.45
C ALA A 64 6.02 -13.04 -17.82
N LEU A 65 5.70 -12.02 -18.61
CA LEU A 65 5.64 -10.64 -18.14
C LEU A 65 4.25 -10.37 -17.55
N PRO A 66 4.17 -9.68 -16.40
CA PRO A 66 2.89 -9.21 -15.89
C PRO A 66 2.30 -8.15 -16.85
N PRO A 67 1.00 -7.85 -16.74
CA PRO A 67 0.38 -6.76 -17.48
C PRO A 67 1.18 -5.46 -17.41
N PRO A 68 1.20 -4.63 -18.47
CA PRO A 68 2.10 -3.48 -18.58
C PRO A 68 1.97 -2.47 -17.43
N ASP A 69 0.76 -2.28 -16.91
CA ASP A 69 0.46 -1.44 -15.74
C ASP A 69 1.10 -1.98 -14.45
N VAL A 70 1.04 -3.30 -14.23
CA VAL A 70 1.69 -3.97 -13.09
C VAL A 70 3.21 -3.93 -13.21
N ALA A 71 3.76 -4.16 -14.42
CA ALA A 71 5.18 -4.03 -14.68
C ALA A 71 5.69 -2.60 -14.38
N ARG A 72 4.95 -1.59 -14.83
CA ARG A 72 5.25 -0.17 -14.56
C ARG A 72 5.20 0.18 -13.07
N ALA A 73 4.19 -0.32 -12.35
CA ALA A 73 4.07 -0.09 -10.91
C ALA A 73 5.27 -0.69 -10.15
N ARG A 74 5.67 -1.92 -10.50
CA ARG A 74 6.85 -2.59 -9.93
C ARG A 74 8.14 -1.83 -10.23
N LEU A 75 8.31 -1.34 -11.46
CA LEU A 75 9.49 -0.56 -11.84
C LEU A 75 9.56 0.75 -11.05
N ARG A 76 8.46 1.51 -10.95
CA ARG A 76 8.41 2.76 -10.16
C ARG A 76 8.80 2.52 -8.70
N ALA A 77 8.21 1.51 -8.07
CA ALA A 77 8.55 1.12 -6.71
C ALA A 77 10.03 0.72 -6.54
N ALA A 78 10.60 -0.01 -7.50
CA ALA A 78 12.02 -0.38 -7.48
C ALA A 78 12.96 0.82 -7.64
N MET A 79 12.52 1.85 -8.37
CA MET A 79 13.28 3.07 -8.57
C MET A 79 13.23 4.02 -7.37
N GLU A 80 12.08 4.15 -6.73
CA GLU A 80 11.89 4.99 -5.53
C GLU A 80 12.67 4.45 -4.33
N ASN A 81 12.90 3.13 -4.30
CA ASN A 81 13.74 2.47 -3.29
C ASN A 81 15.26 2.57 -3.54
N ARG A 82 15.73 3.25 -4.60
CA ARG A 82 17.17 3.48 -4.80
C ARG A 82 17.67 4.63 -3.91
N VAL A 83 18.54 4.28 -2.97
CA VAL A 83 19.25 5.24 -2.11
C VAL A 83 20.14 6.17 -2.97
N PRO A 84 19.98 7.50 -2.89
CA PRO A 84 20.85 8.44 -3.60
C PRO A 84 22.19 8.55 -2.86
N GLY A 85 23.29 8.19 -3.53
CA GLY A 85 24.64 8.46 -3.02
C GLY A 85 25.67 7.33 -3.09
N THR A 86 25.45 6.22 -3.82
CA THR A 86 26.55 5.31 -4.14
C THR A 86 27.37 5.86 -5.32
N PRO A 87 28.63 6.29 -5.12
CA PRO A 87 29.47 6.74 -6.23
C PRO A 87 29.86 5.55 -7.12
N GLY A 88 30.02 5.82 -8.41
CA GLY A 88 30.20 4.82 -9.46
C GLY A 88 31.42 3.91 -9.32
N ARG A 89 31.39 2.81 -10.11
CA ARG A 89 32.48 1.90 -10.54
C ARG A 89 32.37 0.42 -10.21
N VAL A 90 31.29 -0.09 -9.61
CA VAL A 90 31.18 -1.55 -9.33
C VAL A 90 29.90 -2.17 -9.91
N TRP A 91 29.65 -1.98 -11.21
CA TRP A 91 28.63 -2.74 -11.96
C TRP A 91 29.14 -3.41 -13.23
N ALA A 92 30.46 -3.50 -13.40
CA ALA A 92 31.07 -4.34 -14.43
C ALA A 92 31.34 -5.80 -13.98
N ALA A 93 30.99 -6.21 -12.74
CA ALA A 93 31.39 -7.53 -12.25
C ALA A 93 30.43 -8.25 -11.29
N ARG A 94 29.16 -7.84 -11.19
CA ARG A 94 28.15 -8.58 -10.38
C ARG A 94 26.83 -8.87 -11.10
N GLY A 95 26.88 -8.92 -12.43
CA GLY A 95 25.82 -9.49 -13.27
C GLY A 95 25.69 -11.02 -13.25
N LEU A 96 26.44 -11.75 -12.40
CA LEU A 96 26.41 -13.23 -12.39
C LEU A 96 26.31 -13.89 -10.98
N ALA A 97 26.21 -13.13 -9.89
CA ALA A 97 26.18 -13.73 -8.54
C ALA A 97 24.78 -13.90 -7.92
N ALA A 98 23.70 -13.51 -8.61
CA ALA A 98 22.32 -13.78 -8.20
C ALA A 98 21.70 -15.01 -8.91
N ALA A 99 22.50 -15.73 -9.71
CA ALA A 99 22.09 -16.96 -10.40
C ALA A 99 22.57 -18.25 -9.72
N ALA A 100 23.37 -18.18 -8.64
CA ALA A 100 23.95 -19.37 -7.98
C ALA A 100 23.36 -19.72 -6.60
N VAL A 101 22.51 -18.89 -6.00
CA VAL A 101 21.86 -19.21 -4.71
C VAL A 101 20.52 -19.96 -4.90
N LEU A 102 20.05 -20.13 -6.13
CA LEU A 102 18.83 -20.88 -6.47
C LEU A 102 19.09 -22.31 -7.00
N LEU A 103 20.27 -22.89 -6.79
CA LEU A 103 20.58 -24.26 -7.25
C LEU A 103 21.10 -25.24 -6.17
N VAL A 104 21.13 -24.90 -4.87
CA VAL A 104 21.52 -25.84 -3.79
C VAL A 104 20.37 -26.19 -2.82
N ALA A 105 19.24 -25.47 -2.84
CA ALA A 105 18.11 -25.78 -1.96
C ALA A 105 17.09 -26.79 -2.53
N ALA A 106 17.42 -27.47 -3.64
CA ALA A 106 16.56 -28.46 -4.29
C ALA A 106 17.03 -29.92 -4.13
N LEU A 107 18.06 -30.19 -3.33
CA LEU A 107 18.50 -31.56 -3.05
C LEU A 107 18.85 -31.71 -1.57
N SER A 108 17.86 -32.05 -0.74
CA SER A 108 17.97 -33.03 0.36
C SER A 108 16.67 -33.04 1.18
N TRP A 109 15.72 -33.88 0.77
CA TRP A 109 14.92 -34.63 1.74
C TRP A 109 15.77 -35.82 2.18
N SER A 110 15.96 -36.01 3.49
CA SER A 110 15.99 -37.29 4.20
C SER A 110 16.32 -37.11 5.69
N GLY A 111 15.34 -37.39 6.56
CA GLY A 111 15.51 -38.12 7.83
C GLY A 111 16.08 -37.40 9.07
N GLY A 112 15.42 -37.59 10.22
CA GLY A 112 16.08 -37.53 11.53
C GLY A 112 15.21 -37.04 12.69
N ASP A 113 14.65 -37.98 13.45
CA ASP A 113 13.96 -37.79 14.73
C ASP A 113 14.85 -37.19 15.83
N GLY A 114 14.23 -36.52 16.81
CA GLY A 114 14.92 -36.07 18.02
C GLY A 114 14.01 -35.36 19.02
N SER A 115 13.23 -36.13 19.78
CA SER A 115 12.54 -35.67 20.99
C SER A 115 13.54 -35.27 22.09
N GLY A 116 13.30 -34.16 22.76
CA GLY A 116 13.95 -33.78 24.03
C GLY A 116 13.12 -32.75 24.78
N PRO A 117 12.78 -32.96 26.07
CA PRO A 117 11.87 -32.11 26.83
C PRO A 117 12.57 -30.87 27.39
N GLY A 118 11.84 -29.75 27.45
CA GLY A 118 12.31 -28.48 28.01
C GLY A 118 12.22 -28.40 29.54
N PRO A 119 12.81 -27.37 30.16
CA PRO A 119 12.45 -26.97 31.50
C PRO A 119 11.43 -25.82 31.49
N ALA A 120 10.38 -26.01 32.28
CA ALA A 120 9.40 -25.01 32.66
C ALA A 120 10.03 -23.92 33.55
N GLY A 121 9.59 -22.67 33.40
CA GLY A 121 9.99 -21.59 34.30
C GLY A 121 9.38 -20.22 34.00
N ALA A 122 8.28 -19.93 34.71
CA ALA A 122 7.69 -18.62 35.06
C ALA A 122 6.78 -17.89 34.03
N PRO A 123 5.60 -17.39 34.48
CA PRO A 123 4.65 -16.66 33.65
C PRO A 123 5.10 -15.21 33.45
N ALA A 124 5.20 -14.78 32.19
CA ALA A 124 5.34 -13.38 31.81
C ALA A 124 4.04 -12.60 32.13
N PRO A 125 4.13 -11.31 32.49
CA PRO A 125 2.97 -10.48 32.73
C PRO A 125 2.12 -10.39 31.46
N ALA A 126 0.79 -10.49 31.60
CA ALA A 126 -0.19 -10.54 30.51
C ALA A 126 0.17 -9.62 29.35
N ASP A 127 0.57 -10.26 28.24
CA ASP A 127 1.10 -9.62 27.05
C ASP A 127 0.10 -8.66 26.43
N SER A 128 0.54 -7.42 26.25
CA SER A 128 -0.10 -6.46 25.34
C SER A 128 -0.21 -7.03 23.90
N ALA A 129 0.54 -8.08 23.55
CA ALA A 129 0.51 -8.79 22.28
C ALA A 129 -0.79 -9.61 22.06
N GLY A 130 -1.42 -10.11 23.13
CA GLY A 130 -2.65 -10.90 23.05
C GLY A 130 -3.87 -10.07 22.62
N VAL A 131 -3.95 -8.82 23.10
CA VAL A 131 -5.02 -7.88 22.72
C VAL A 131 -4.88 -7.45 21.26
N VAL A 132 -3.67 -7.23 20.74
CA VAL A 132 -3.46 -6.80 19.34
C VAL A 132 -3.80 -7.90 18.33
N SER A 133 -3.54 -9.17 18.67
CA SER A 133 -3.88 -10.30 17.79
C SER A 133 -5.39 -10.52 17.67
N GLY A 134 -6.15 -10.21 18.74
CA GLY A 134 -7.61 -10.26 18.74
C GLY A 134 -8.31 -9.07 18.06
N LEU A 135 -7.55 -8.08 17.55
CA LEU A 135 -8.05 -6.88 16.89
C LEU A 135 -7.71 -6.83 15.38
N LEU A 136 -7.15 -7.91 14.83
CA LEU A 136 -6.90 -8.01 13.38
C LEU A 136 -8.22 -8.10 12.60
N LEU A 137 -9.21 -8.76 13.19
CA LEU A 137 -10.58 -8.82 12.71
C LEU A 137 -11.51 -8.24 13.79
N PRO A 138 -12.62 -7.61 13.39
CA PRO A 138 -13.67 -7.22 14.32
C PRO A 138 -14.21 -8.42 15.07
N ARG A 139 -14.81 -8.10 16.21
CA ARG A 139 -15.77 -8.99 16.83
C ARG A 139 -17.13 -8.83 16.14
N PRO A 140 -17.70 -9.87 15.49
CA PRO A 140 -18.97 -9.75 14.77
C PRO A 140 -20.16 -9.37 15.66
N ASP A 141 -20.09 -9.68 16.96
CA ASP A 141 -21.13 -9.30 17.93
C ASP A 141 -21.10 -7.81 18.31
N LEU A 142 -19.95 -7.14 18.16
CA LEU A 142 -19.78 -5.71 18.42
C LEU A 142 -19.86 -4.88 17.14
N THR A 143 -19.28 -5.40 16.06
CA THR A 143 -19.17 -4.70 14.78
C THR A 143 -19.64 -5.62 13.64
N PRO A 144 -20.96 -5.85 13.50
CA PRO A 144 -21.52 -6.66 12.40
C PRO A 144 -21.41 -6.00 11.01
N GLY A 145 -21.17 -4.69 10.94
CA GLY A 145 -21.02 -3.95 9.68
C GLY A 145 -22.32 -3.29 9.23
N SER A 146 -22.86 -2.37 10.05
CA SER A 146 -24.05 -1.60 9.65
C SER A 146 -23.81 -0.78 8.37
N VAL A 147 -24.77 -0.85 7.45
CA VAL A 147 -24.82 -0.04 6.22
C VAL A 147 -25.92 1.00 6.30
N ARG A 148 -25.76 2.09 5.53
CA ARG A 148 -26.79 3.11 5.32
C ARG A 148 -27.33 3.03 3.89
N PRO A 149 -28.58 3.47 3.65
CA PRO A 149 -29.04 3.74 2.30
C PRO A 149 -28.11 4.73 1.61
N VAL A 150 -27.67 4.41 0.39
CA VAL A 150 -26.78 5.24 -0.41
C VAL A 150 -27.06 4.98 -1.89
N ALA A 151 -27.02 6.04 -2.69
CA ALA A 151 -27.17 5.92 -4.14
C ALA A 151 -25.81 5.58 -4.78
N MET A 152 -25.81 4.90 -5.93
CA MET A 152 -24.55 4.53 -6.59
C MET A 152 -23.79 5.78 -7.06
N GLU A 153 -24.52 6.84 -7.38
CA GLU A 153 -23.99 8.15 -7.75
C GLU A 153 -23.21 8.79 -6.60
N ASP A 154 -23.64 8.56 -5.35
CA ASP A 154 -22.93 9.05 -4.15
C ASP A 154 -21.66 8.24 -3.88
N ILE A 155 -21.66 6.94 -4.21
CA ILE A 155 -20.51 6.04 -4.08
C ILE A 155 -19.44 6.36 -5.13
N CYS A 156 -19.87 6.63 -6.36
CA CYS A 156 -18.99 6.77 -7.52
C CYS A 156 -18.77 8.22 -7.97
N GLY A 157 -19.45 9.17 -7.34
CA GLY A 157 -19.23 10.60 -7.56
C GLY A 157 -17.84 11.07 -7.10
N SER A 158 -17.42 12.21 -7.65
CA SER A 158 -16.16 12.88 -7.30
C SER A 158 -16.18 13.57 -5.94
N THR A 159 -17.35 13.69 -5.31
CA THR A 159 -17.57 14.39 -4.06
C THR A 159 -18.50 13.57 -3.18
N LEU A 160 -17.93 12.81 -2.26
CA LEU A 160 -18.66 12.41 -1.06
C LEU A 160 -18.91 13.71 -0.27
N ALA A 161 -20.10 14.27 -0.40
CA ALA A 161 -20.46 15.52 0.25
C ALA A 161 -20.49 15.31 1.77
N GLY A 162 -19.42 15.75 2.44
CA GLY A 162 -19.26 15.65 3.90
C GLY A 162 -18.86 14.23 4.32
N GLY A 163 -17.62 14.09 4.81
CA GLY A 163 -17.16 12.83 5.40
C GLY A 163 -18.11 12.34 6.51
N PRO A 164 -18.02 11.04 6.85
CA PRO A 164 -18.89 10.44 7.86
C PRO A 164 -18.77 11.18 9.20
N VAL A 165 -19.87 11.74 9.69
CA VAL A 165 -19.90 12.35 11.03
C VAL A 165 -20.19 11.25 12.04
N VAL A 166 -19.18 10.88 12.83
CA VAL A 166 -19.33 9.99 13.98
C VAL A 166 -19.63 10.85 15.21
N ALA A 167 -20.70 10.53 15.95
CA ALA A 167 -21.06 11.26 17.16
C ALA A 167 -19.93 11.16 18.20
N SER A 168 -19.62 12.27 18.87
CA SER A 168 -18.44 12.41 19.75
C SER A 168 -18.35 11.41 20.90
N GLN A 169 -19.47 10.80 21.30
CA GLN A 169 -19.53 9.78 22.35
C GLN A 169 -19.18 8.37 21.85
N VAL A 170 -19.38 8.08 20.56
CA VAL A 170 -19.21 6.75 19.97
C VAL A 170 -17.78 6.21 20.09
N PRO A 171 -16.70 6.99 19.84
CA PRO A 171 -15.33 6.47 19.97
C PRO A 171 -15.06 5.85 21.33
N ARG A 172 -15.40 6.54 22.43
CA ARG A 172 -15.17 6.02 23.78
C ARG A 172 -15.96 4.74 24.06
N GLN A 173 -17.19 4.64 23.54
CA GLN A 173 -18.02 3.45 23.68
C GLN A 173 -17.41 2.25 22.95
N VAL A 174 -16.96 2.44 21.71
CA VAL A 174 -16.33 1.39 20.89
C VAL A 174 -15.05 0.89 21.56
N PHE A 175 -14.13 1.79 21.92
CA PHE A 175 -12.87 1.41 22.59
C PHE A 175 -13.13 0.65 23.90
N ALA A 176 -14.09 1.10 24.71
CA ALA A 176 -14.48 0.41 25.94
C ALA A 176 -15.06 -0.98 25.68
N ALA A 177 -15.93 -1.14 24.68
CA ALA A 177 -16.53 -2.42 24.30
C ALA A 177 -15.48 -3.45 23.85
N TYR A 178 -14.42 -2.99 23.19
CA TYR A 178 -13.27 -3.80 22.77
C TYR A 178 -12.20 -3.99 23.86
N GLY A 179 -12.39 -3.43 25.06
CA GLY A 179 -11.44 -3.54 26.16
C GLY A 179 -10.12 -2.80 25.91
N VAL A 180 -10.10 -1.83 25.00
CA VAL A 180 -8.93 -1.02 24.67
C VAL A 180 -8.92 0.24 25.51
N ASP A 181 -7.82 0.48 26.23
CA ASP A 181 -7.63 1.70 27.00
C ASP A 181 -7.65 2.92 26.07
N TYR A 182 -8.61 3.83 26.29
CA TYR A 182 -8.77 5.03 25.47
C TYR A 182 -7.54 5.95 25.47
N ARG A 183 -6.65 5.86 26.49
CA ARG A 183 -5.35 6.57 26.50
C ARG A 183 -4.44 6.14 25.35
N ARG A 184 -4.66 4.94 24.81
CA ARG A 184 -3.94 4.37 23.68
C ARG A 184 -4.68 4.55 22.36
N ALA A 185 -5.74 5.36 22.30
CA ALA A 185 -6.51 5.55 21.08
C ALA A 185 -5.66 5.98 19.87
N GLY A 186 -4.55 6.68 20.08
CA GLY A 186 -3.60 7.04 19.02
C GLY A 186 -2.84 5.87 18.38
N ASP A 187 -2.82 4.69 19.01
CA ASP A 187 -2.26 3.45 18.43
C ASP A 187 -3.21 2.80 17.42
N TYR A 188 -4.47 3.25 17.37
CA TYR A 188 -5.55 2.64 16.60
C TYR A 188 -6.27 3.65 15.71
N GLU A 189 -6.75 3.19 14.57
CA GLU A 189 -7.81 3.83 13.82
C GLU A 189 -9.15 3.44 14.42
N LEU A 190 -10.05 4.41 14.60
CA LEU A 190 -11.46 4.08 14.79
C LEU A 190 -12.02 3.78 13.40
N ASP A 191 -11.85 2.55 12.98
CA ASP A 191 -12.03 2.14 11.60
C ASP A 191 -13.44 1.62 11.36
N PHE A 192 -13.95 1.85 10.16
CA PHE A 192 -15.22 1.35 9.68
C PHE A 192 -15.06 -0.07 9.16
N LEU A 193 -15.91 -1.02 9.57
CA LEU A 193 -15.91 -2.35 8.97
C LEU A 193 -16.24 -2.25 7.47
N ILE A 194 -17.38 -1.63 7.17
CA ILE A 194 -17.74 -1.23 5.82
C ILE A 194 -17.45 0.25 5.71
N THR A 195 -16.53 0.63 4.83
CA THR A 195 -16.19 2.04 4.62
C THR A 195 -17.41 2.87 4.17
N PRO A 196 -17.54 4.13 4.60
CA PRO A 196 -18.60 5.03 4.13
C PRO A 196 -18.57 5.27 2.63
N GLU A 197 -17.41 5.12 1.97
CA GLU A 197 -17.30 5.15 0.52
C GLU A 197 -17.96 3.94 -0.17
N LEU A 198 -18.36 2.92 0.59
CA LEU A 198 -19.13 1.74 0.17
C LEU A 198 -20.45 1.62 0.97
N GLY A 199 -20.97 2.74 1.46
CA GLY A 199 -22.27 2.77 2.14
C GLY A 199 -22.27 2.31 3.60
N GLY A 200 -21.10 2.26 4.24
CA GLY A 200 -21.02 2.07 5.69
C GLY A 200 -21.75 3.14 6.50
N ALA A 201 -22.39 2.74 7.60
CA ALA A 201 -23.03 3.64 8.55
C ALA A 201 -22.02 4.16 9.60
N SER A 202 -22.25 5.39 10.10
CA SER A 202 -21.46 6.02 11.18
C SER A 202 -21.89 5.61 12.58
N GLU A 203 -22.08 4.31 12.79
CA GLU A 203 -22.63 3.72 14.00
C GLU A 203 -21.61 2.81 14.70
N ALA A 204 -21.74 2.62 16.01
CA ALA A 204 -20.85 1.74 16.78
C ALA A 204 -20.79 0.31 16.22
N SER A 205 -21.91 -0.18 15.67
CA SER A 205 -22.03 -1.49 15.01
C SER A 205 -21.30 -1.60 13.67
N ASN A 206 -20.69 -0.52 13.19
CA ASN A 206 -19.81 -0.53 12.02
C ASN A 206 -18.40 0.00 12.36
N LEU A 207 -18.07 0.22 13.63
CA LEU A 207 -16.77 0.78 14.04
C LEU A 207 -16.00 -0.18 14.97
N TRP A 208 -14.68 -0.24 14.83
CA TRP A 208 -13.79 -0.97 15.73
C TRP A 208 -12.42 -0.27 15.89
N PRO A 209 -11.63 -0.57 16.93
CA PRO A 209 -10.26 -0.06 17.06
C PRO A 209 -9.27 -0.91 16.25
N GLN A 210 -8.84 -0.43 15.08
CA GLN A 210 -7.89 -1.14 14.22
C GLN A 210 -6.45 -0.71 14.49
N PRO A 211 -5.50 -1.62 14.77
CA PRO A 211 -4.13 -1.20 15.02
C PRO A 211 -3.48 -0.55 13.78
N TYR A 212 -2.76 0.56 13.96
CA TYR A 212 -1.93 1.15 12.90
C TYR A 212 -0.59 0.45 12.73
N ARG A 213 -0.03 -0.07 13.84
CA ARG A 213 1.36 -0.51 13.93
C ARG A 213 1.48 -1.86 14.62
N SER A 214 2.68 -2.44 14.56
CA SER A 214 3.05 -3.69 15.24
C SER A 214 2.27 -4.94 14.77
N VAL A 215 1.44 -4.81 13.74
CA VAL A 215 0.76 -5.91 13.06
C VAL A 215 0.89 -5.76 11.54
N THR A 216 1.00 -6.90 10.85
CA THR A 216 1.13 -6.93 9.38
C THR A 216 -0.17 -6.52 8.68
N TRP A 217 -1.31 -7.01 9.18
CA TRP A 217 -2.65 -6.65 8.71
C TRP A 217 -3.18 -5.47 9.53
N ASN A 218 -2.70 -4.27 9.21
CA ASN A 218 -3.07 -3.02 9.89
C ASN A 218 -4.08 -2.19 9.08
N ALA A 219 -4.50 -1.06 9.64
CA ALA A 219 -5.50 -0.18 9.03
C ALA A 219 -5.12 0.27 7.60
N TYR A 220 -3.86 0.64 7.36
CA TYR A 220 -3.40 1.07 6.03
C TYR A 220 -3.54 -0.02 4.95
N VAL A 221 -3.39 -1.30 5.32
CA VAL A 221 -3.59 -2.43 4.41
C VAL A 221 -5.07 -2.58 4.07
N LYS A 222 -5.97 -2.41 5.05
CA LYS A 222 -7.41 -2.45 4.81
C LYS A 222 -7.84 -1.30 3.89
N ASP A 223 -7.30 -0.09 4.06
CA ASP A 223 -7.60 1.04 3.17
C ASP A 223 -7.29 0.74 1.69
N GLU A 224 -6.24 -0.02 1.41
CA GLU A 224 -5.92 -0.44 0.04
C GLU A 224 -7.01 -1.33 -0.55
N LEU A 225 -7.53 -2.29 0.23
CA LEU A 225 -8.66 -3.12 -0.16
C LEU A 225 -9.92 -2.28 -0.38
N GLU A 226 -10.23 -1.38 0.54
CA GLU A 226 -11.42 -0.52 0.44
C GLU A 226 -11.42 0.33 -0.83
N ARG A 227 -10.28 1.01 -1.09
CA ARG A 227 -10.11 1.77 -2.33
C ARG A 227 -10.24 0.87 -3.57
N HIS A 228 -9.74 -0.35 -3.50
CA HIS A 228 -9.84 -1.31 -4.60
C HIS A 228 -11.28 -1.77 -4.84
N LEU A 229 -12.00 -2.17 -3.78
CA LEU A 229 -13.40 -2.57 -3.84
C LEU A 229 -14.28 -1.45 -4.37
N ARG A 230 -14.08 -0.21 -3.92
CA ARG A 230 -14.82 0.95 -4.47
C ARG A 230 -14.59 1.12 -5.96
N ARG A 231 -13.34 1.01 -6.45
CA ARG A 231 -13.07 1.08 -7.89
C ARG A 231 -13.81 0.00 -8.66
N LEU A 232 -13.83 -1.24 -8.16
CA LEU A 232 -14.53 -2.34 -8.81
C LEU A 232 -16.05 -2.15 -8.81
N VAL A 233 -16.62 -1.63 -7.71
CA VAL A 233 -18.03 -1.25 -7.65
C VAL A 233 -18.37 -0.18 -8.67
N CYS A 234 -17.57 0.87 -8.76
CA CYS A 234 -17.79 1.94 -9.73
C CYS A 234 -17.53 1.57 -11.18
N GLN A 235 -16.80 0.48 -11.42
CA GLN A 235 -16.62 -0.10 -12.74
C GLN A 235 -17.71 -1.12 -13.09
N GLY A 236 -18.60 -1.46 -12.14
CA GLY A 236 -19.60 -2.51 -12.28
C GLY A 236 -19.01 -3.93 -12.31
N ALA A 237 -17.74 -4.09 -11.94
CA ALA A 237 -17.07 -5.39 -11.91
C ALA A 237 -17.48 -6.24 -10.70
N VAL A 238 -17.94 -5.59 -9.63
CA VAL A 238 -18.49 -6.21 -8.42
C VAL A 238 -19.68 -5.37 -7.95
N ASP A 239 -20.78 -5.99 -7.55
CA ASP A 239 -21.89 -5.27 -6.97
C ASP A 239 -21.58 -4.78 -5.53
N LEU A 240 -22.29 -3.74 -5.10
CA LEU A 240 -22.07 -3.13 -3.79
C LEU A 240 -22.23 -4.12 -2.62
N ALA A 241 -23.24 -4.99 -2.69
CA ALA A 241 -23.53 -5.93 -1.60
C ALA A 241 -22.42 -6.96 -1.46
N THR A 242 -21.86 -7.44 -2.56
CA THR A 242 -20.70 -8.34 -2.58
C THR A 242 -19.47 -7.67 -1.97
N ALA A 243 -19.19 -6.41 -2.32
CA ALA A 243 -18.08 -5.66 -1.72
C ALA A 243 -18.25 -5.47 -0.19
N GLN A 244 -19.47 -5.16 0.24
CA GLN A 244 -19.82 -5.03 1.66
C GLN A 244 -19.65 -6.35 2.43
N GLN A 245 -20.10 -7.47 1.85
CA GLN A 245 -19.96 -8.80 2.45
C GLN A 245 -18.50 -9.23 2.57
N GLU A 246 -17.68 -8.92 1.57
CA GLU A 246 -16.25 -9.24 1.63
C GLU A 246 -15.50 -8.50 2.73
N LEU A 247 -15.84 -7.23 2.96
CA LEU A 247 -15.33 -6.49 4.11
C LEU A 247 -15.85 -7.11 5.41
N ALA A 248 -17.17 -7.30 5.52
CA ALA A 248 -17.84 -7.71 6.75
C ALA A 248 -17.46 -9.12 7.24
N GLY A 249 -17.19 -10.05 6.32
CA GLY A 249 -16.87 -11.43 6.67
C GLY A 249 -15.43 -11.59 7.17
N ASP A 250 -14.47 -11.36 6.28
CA ASP A 250 -13.04 -11.44 6.58
C ASP A 250 -12.29 -10.59 5.55
N TRP A 251 -12.03 -9.34 5.91
CA TRP A 251 -11.36 -8.38 5.04
C TRP A 251 -9.93 -8.82 4.70
N ILE A 252 -9.25 -9.58 5.55
CA ILE A 252 -7.89 -10.10 5.26
C ILE A 252 -7.99 -11.15 4.15
N ALA A 253 -8.91 -12.11 4.28
CA ALA A 253 -9.13 -13.11 3.25
C ALA A 253 -9.61 -12.45 1.94
N ALA A 254 -10.45 -11.41 2.01
CA ALA A 254 -10.83 -10.63 0.85
C ALA A 254 -9.63 -9.94 0.19
N TYR A 255 -8.76 -9.28 0.97
CA TYR A 255 -7.52 -8.68 0.47
C TYR A 255 -6.69 -9.70 -0.32
N LYS A 256 -6.44 -10.85 0.30
CA LYS A 256 -5.65 -11.92 -0.33
C LYS A 256 -6.22 -12.36 -1.66
N ARG A 257 -7.54 -12.58 -1.74
CA ARG A 257 -8.24 -12.97 -2.99
C ARG A 257 -8.20 -11.86 -4.04
N ARG A 258 -8.45 -10.62 -3.65
CA ARG A 258 -8.54 -9.48 -4.58
C ARG A 258 -7.21 -9.08 -5.19
N PHE A 259 -6.12 -9.25 -4.44
CA PHE A 259 -4.77 -8.92 -4.88
C PHE A 259 -3.92 -10.14 -5.25
N ASP A 260 -4.50 -11.34 -5.20
CA ASP A 260 -3.82 -12.63 -5.44
C ASP A 260 -2.47 -12.72 -4.70
N THR A 261 -2.53 -12.57 -3.38
CA THR A 261 -1.34 -12.49 -2.53
C THR A 261 -1.59 -13.09 -1.16
N GLU A 262 -0.56 -13.67 -0.53
CA GLU A 262 -0.61 -14.17 0.84
C GLU A 262 -0.19 -13.12 1.89
N ARG A 263 0.36 -11.99 1.44
CA ARG A 263 0.89 -10.91 2.28
C ARG A 263 0.44 -9.55 1.75
N PRO A 264 0.39 -8.50 2.59
CA PRO A 264 0.14 -7.15 2.11
C PRO A 264 1.09 -6.75 0.99
N LEU A 265 0.58 -6.05 -0.03
CA LEU A 265 1.40 -5.53 -1.13
C LEU A 265 2.46 -4.54 -0.63
N ARG A 266 2.17 -3.83 0.46
CA ARG A 266 3.09 -2.98 1.19
C ARG A 266 3.17 -3.39 2.66
N ASP A 267 4.39 -3.61 3.15
CA ASP A 267 4.64 -3.90 4.57
C ASP A 267 4.78 -2.59 5.35
N TYR A 268 3.65 -2.01 5.75
CA TYR A 268 3.61 -0.78 6.55
C TYR A 268 4.19 -0.93 7.96
N GLY A 269 4.31 -2.16 8.46
CA GLY A 269 4.92 -2.45 9.76
C GLY A 269 6.44 -2.31 9.70
N ARG A 270 7.05 -2.81 8.62
CA ARG A 270 8.51 -2.75 8.40
C ARG A 270 8.97 -1.45 7.74
N PHE A 271 8.13 -0.89 6.87
CA PHE A 271 8.38 0.35 6.15
C PHE A 271 7.20 1.31 6.38
N PRO A 272 7.23 2.06 7.51
CA PRO A 272 6.18 3.01 7.82
C PRO A 272 5.97 4.00 6.68
N LEU A 273 4.75 4.52 6.57
CA LEU A 273 4.47 5.65 5.69
C LEU A 273 5.50 6.77 5.94
N THR A 274 6.16 7.22 4.88
CA THR A 274 6.99 8.42 4.94
C THR A 274 6.10 9.64 5.13
N ALA A 275 6.67 10.78 5.55
CA ALA A 275 5.93 12.03 5.58
C ALA A 275 5.29 12.36 4.23
N SER A 276 5.93 11.98 3.11
CA SER A 276 5.36 12.15 1.76
C SER A 276 4.23 11.17 1.46
N ASP A 277 4.27 9.93 1.98
CA ASP A 277 3.16 9.00 1.84
C ASP A 277 1.97 9.43 2.69
N VAL A 278 2.23 9.91 3.92
CA VAL A 278 1.22 10.50 4.79
C VAL A 278 0.65 11.76 4.14
N GLU A 279 1.47 12.65 3.58
CA GLU A 279 1.01 13.84 2.85
C GLU A 279 0.27 13.48 1.58
N ALA A 280 0.63 12.43 0.85
CA ALA A 280 -0.11 11.98 -0.32
C ALA A 280 -1.47 11.39 0.08
N LEU A 281 -1.51 10.55 1.12
CA LEU A 281 -2.75 10.00 1.66
C LEU A 281 -3.60 11.09 2.31
N GLN A 282 -3.00 12.08 2.99
CA GLN A 282 -3.68 13.22 3.59
C GLN A 282 -4.13 14.23 2.54
N ALA A 283 -3.36 14.47 1.48
CA ALA A 283 -3.76 15.31 0.36
C ALA A 283 -4.91 14.65 -0.38
N GLU A 284 -4.86 13.33 -0.59
CA GLU A 284 -5.97 12.57 -1.16
C GLU A 284 -7.18 12.59 -0.21
N ALA A 285 -6.98 12.44 1.10
CA ALA A 285 -8.03 12.55 2.13
C ALA A 285 -8.57 13.98 2.27
N LEU A 286 -7.78 15.03 2.03
CA LEU A 286 -8.15 16.44 2.11
C LEU A 286 -8.85 16.91 0.82
N GLU A 287 -8.39 16.43 -0.33
CA GLU A 287 -9.14 16.49 -1.60
C GLU A 287 -10.50 15.78 -1.46
N ARG A 288 -10.57 14.72 -0.63
CA ARG A 288 -11.80 14.03 -0.19
C ARG A 288 -12.46 14.62 1.08
N ARG A 289 -11.92 15.71 1.67
CA ARG A 289 -12.36 16.40 2.91
C ARG A 289 -12.66 15.49 4.13
N LEU A 290 -11.84 14.48 4.38
CA LEU A 290 -11.91 13.58 5.53
C LEU A 290 -11.24 14.13 6.81
N LEU A 291 -10.46 15.20 6.71
CA LEU A 291 -9.94 15.95 7.85
C LEU A 291 -10.52 17.38 7.84
N PRO A 292 -10.94 17.93 8.99
CA PRO A 292 -11.36 19.32 9.05
C PRO A 292 -10.17 20.21 8.67
N GLU A 293 -10.40 21.19 7.79
CA GLU A 293 -9.40 22.21 7.46
C GLU A 293 -8.87 22.81 8.77
N ALA A 294 -7.56 22.67 9.01
CA ALA A 294 -6.92 23.29 10.15
C ALA A 294 -7.17 24.79 10.05
N ARG A 295 -7.95 25.33 11.00
CA ARG A 295 -8.10 26.77 11.15
C ARG A 295 -6.71 27.36 11.35
N ARG A 296 -6.20 28.03 10.32
CA ARG A 296 -5.07 28.94 10.43
C ARG A 296 -5.52 30.10 11.32
N SER A 297 -5.11 30.06 12.59
CA SER A 297 -5.07 31.20 13.49
C SER A 297 -3.96 32.16 13.06
#